data_AF-A0A536CZS9-F1
#
_entry.id   AF-A0A536CZS9-F1
#
_cell.length_a   1.000
_cell.length_b   1.000
_cell.length_c   1.000
_cell.angle_alpha   90.00
_cell.angle_beta   90.00
_cell.angle_gamma   90.00
#
_symmetry.space_group_name_H-M   'P 1'
#
loop_
_entity.id
_entity.type
_entity.pdbx_description
1 polymer ?
#
loop_
_entity_poly.entity_id
_entity_poly.type
_entity_poly.pdbx_seq_one_letter_code
_entity_poly.pdbx_strand_id
1 'polypeptide(L)'
;MTGSGPAPGSSQRGRSGAGHNGVLSIISALGTKDFARFRVGIGRPSHRSSDVGVRYVLGRFTKAESEKLEKVVSGVVDALELALESGLERAADKYNRAGALGCEEPR
;
A
#
# COMPACT_ATOMS: atom_id res chain seq x y z
N MET A 1 3.95 31.59 8.98
CA MET A 1 3.94 30.63 10.10
C MET A 1 2.65 29.84 9.97
N THR A 2 2.56 28.56 9.64
CA THR A 2 3.49 27.42 9.66
C THR A 2 3.13 26.49 8.49
N GLY A 3 4.13 26.11 7.69
CA GLY A 3 3.97 25.08 6.68
C GLY A 3 3.90 23.69 7.28
N SER A 4 3.20 22.79 6.60
CA SER A 4 3.46 21.34 6.68
C SER A 4 2.99 20.69 5.38
N GLY A 5 3.74 20.98 4.32
CA GLY A 5 3.77 20.07 3.18
C GLY A 5 4.55 18.81 3.60
N PRO A 6 4.13 17.60 3.22
CA PRO A 6 4.84 16.39 3.60
C PRO A 6 6.22 16.38 2.92
N ALA A 7 7.27 16.14 3.72
CA ALA A 7 8.64 15.97 3.27
C ALA A 7 8.79 14.69 2.39
N PRO A 8 9.72 14.68 1.43
CA PRO A 8 10.08 13.46 0.70
C PRO A 8 10.71 12.47 1.69
N GLY A 9 10.12 11.27 1.80
CA GLY A 9 10.42 10.28 2.84
C GLY A 9 9.17 9.84 3.63
N SER A 10 8.02 9.66 2.96
CA SER A 10 6.72 9.43 3.61
C SER A 10 6.63 8.05 4.28
N SER A 11 7.24 7.90 5.45
CA SER A 11 6.92 6.82 6.39
C SER A 11 5.42 6.89 6.67
N GLN A 12 4.67 5.84 6.38
CA GLN A 12 3.20 5.84 6.51
C GLN A 12 2.69 5.90 7.96
N ARG A 13 3.60 6.16 8.91
CA ARG A 13 3.34 6.30 10.34
C ARG A 13 2.31 7.40 10.60
N GLY A 14 1.36 7.10 11.48
CA GLY A 14 0.40 8.10 11.95
C GLY A 14 -0.73 8.46 10.99
N ARG A 15 -0.91 7.74 9.87
CA ARG A 15 -1.96 8.03 8.88
C ARG A 15 -3.24 7.25 9.18
N SER A 16 -4.41 7.91 9.07
CA SER A 16 -5.72 7.29 9.30
C SER A 16 -5.95 6.03 8.43
N GLY A 17 -6.88 5.16 8.85
CA GLY A 17 -7.16 3.86 8.22
C GLY A 17 -7.62 3.91 6.75
N ALA A 18 -7.84 5.09 6.18
CA ALA A 18 -8.16 5.30 4.76
C ALA A 18 -9.30 4.41 4.22
N GLY A 19 -10.32 4.12 5.04
CA GLY A 19 -11.46 3.27 4.68
C GLY A 19 -11.20 1.76 4.77
N HIS A 20 -10.03 1.32 5.24
CA HIS A 20 -9.72 -0.09 5.42
C HIS A 20 -10.10 -0.58 6.82
N ASN A 21 -11.16 -1.38 6.92
CA ASN A 21 -11.70 -1.88 8.19
C ASN A 21 -10.64 -2.60 9.06
N GLY A 22 -9.79 -3.42 8.45
CA GLY A 22 -8.71 -4.09 9.18
C GLY A 22 -7.71 -3.14 9.85
N VAL A 23 -7.40 -2.01 9.21
CA VAL A 23 -6.46 -1.02 9.77
C VAL A 23 -7.11 -0.23 10.90
N LEU A 24 -8.40 0.08 10.78
CA LEU A 24 -9.17 0.68 11.86
C LEU A 24 -9.21 -0.23 13.08
N SER A 25 -9.37 -1.55 12.88
CA SER A 25 -9.32 -2.53 13.96
C SER A 25 -7.95 -2.56 14.66
N ILE A 26 -6.85 -2.52 13.90
CA ILE A 26 -5.49 -2.48 14.47
C ILE A 26 -5.26 -1.20 15.27
N ILE A 27 -5.65 -0.03 14.73
CA ILE A 27 -5.55 1.24 15.45
C ILE A 27 -6.37 1.19 16.75
N SER A 28 -7.58 0.65 16.69
CA SER A 28 -8.44 0.51 17.86
C SER A 28 -7.85 -0.43 18.92
N ALA A 29 -7.22 -1.53 18.49
CA ALA A 29 -6.61 -2.50 19.41
C ALA A 29 -5.31 -1.98 20.04
N LEU A 30 -4.49 -1.25 19.27
CA LEU A 30 -3.21 -0.72 19.74
C LEU A 30 -3.35 0.62 20.49
N GLY A 31 -4.48 1.31 20.34
CA GLY A 31 -4.68 2.67 20.85
C GLY A 31 -3.77 3.72 20.18
N THR A 32 -3.01 3.33 19.16
CA THR A 32 -2.10 4.21 18.43
C THR A 32 -2.16 3.95 16.93
N LYS A 33 -1.83 5.01 16.19
CA LYS A 33 -1.67 5.02 14.74
C LYS A 33 -0.19 5.02 14.32
N ASP A 34 0.73 5.02 15.28
CA ASP A 34 2.17 5.07 15.04
C ASP A 34 2.74 3.66 14.85
N PHE A 35 2.37 3.05 13.73
CA PHE A 35 2.96 1.82 13.25
C PHE A 35 3.28 1.94 11.77
N ALA A 36 4.35 1.26 11.35
CA ALA A 36 4.69 1.15 9.94
C ALA A 36 3.73 0.18 9.25
N ARG A 37 3.32 0.51 8.02
CA ARG A 37 2.49 -0.38 7.20
C ARG A 37 2.87 -0.24 5.73
N PHE A 38 2.87 -1.37 5.03
CA PHE A 38 3.02 -1.43 3.58
C PHE A 38 1.64 -1.41 2.95
N ARG A 39 1.43 -0.54 1.96
CA ARG A 39 0.17 -0.46 1.21
C ARG A 39 0.39 -1.01 -0.19
N VAL A 40 -0.32 -2.10 -0.48
CA VAL A 40 -0.35 -2.68 -1.82
C VAL A 40 -1.64 -2.23 -2.50
N GLY A 41 -1.51 -1.53 -3.62
CA GLY A 41 -2.66 -1.06 -4.39
C GLY A 41 -3.22 -2.19 -5.25
N ILE A 42 -4.44 -2.63 -4.96
CA ILE A 42 -5.14 -3.66 -5.77
C ILE A 42 -5.91 -3.07 -6.96
N GLY A 43 -5.72 -1.78 -7.27
CA GLY A 43 -6.51 -1.06 -8.26
C GLY A 43 -7.69 -0.29 -7.66
N ARG A 44 -8.53 0.27 -8.52
CA ARG A 44 -9.77 0.98 -8.14
C ARG A 44 -10.91 0.50 -9.05
N PRO A 45 -12.10 0.23 -8.50
CA PRO A 45 -13.26 -0.09 -9.33
C PRO A 45 -13.65 1.10 -10.23
N SER A 46 -14.24 0.80 -11.39
CA SER A 46 -14.68 1.81 -12.37
C SER A 46 -15.75 2.75 -11.83
N HIS A 47 -16.54 2.29 -10.84
CA HIS A 47 -17.56 3.09 -10.15
C HIS A 47 -17.22 3.23 -8.66
N ARG A 48 -17.35 4.46 -8.15
CA ARG A 48 -17.19 4.77 -6.73
C ARG A 48 -18.51 4.63 -5.99
N SER A 49 -18.93 3.40 -5.73
CA SER A 49 -19.97 3.11 -4.73
C SER A 49 -19.44 2.10 -3.71
N SER A 50 -19.94 2.19 -2.47
CA SER A 50 -19.50 1.33 -1.37
C SER A 50 -19.72 -0.14 -1.69
N ASP A 51 -20.87 -0.49 -2.29
CA ASP A 51 -21.20 -1.87 -2.67
C ASP A 51 -20.26 -2.43 -3.75
N VAL A 52 -19.90 -1.61 -4.73
CA VAL A 52 -18.95 -2.00 -5.79
C VAL A 52 -17.55 -2.17 -5.20
N GLY A 53 -17.15 -1.32 -4.25
CA GLY A 53 -15.89 -1.45 -3.53
C GLY A 53 -15.79 -2.76 -2.74
N VAL A 54 -16.85 -3.13 -2.00
CA VAL A 54 -16.89 -4.39 -1.25
C VAL A 54 -16.81 -5.60 -2.19
N ARG A 55 -17.58 -5.60 -3.27
CA ARG A 55 -17.53 -6.66 -4.29
C ARG A 55 -16.17 -6.75 -4.99
N TYR A 56 -15.50 -5.62 -5.19
CA TYR A 56 -14.17 -5.57 -5.79
C TYR A 56 -13.11 -6.19 -4.88
N VAL A 57 -13.15 -5.89 -3.57
CA VAL A 57 -12.21 -6.45 -2.59
C VAL A 57 -12.45 -7.95 -2.32
N LEU A 58 -13.71 -8.39 -2.35
CA LEU A 58 -14.08 -9.80 -2.14
C LEU A 58 -14.11 -10.62 -3.44
N GLY A 59 -13.95 -9.96 -4.58
CA GLY A 59 -13.96 -10.59 -5.90
C GLY A 59 -12.70 -11.42 -6.15
N ARG A 60 -12.79 -12.36 -7.10
CA ARG A 60 -11.61 -13.06 -7.61
C ARG A 60 -10.89 -12.20 -8.63
N PHE A 61 -9.57 -12.23 -8.60
CA PHE A 61 -8.74 -11.65 -9.65
C PHE A 61 -8.96 -12.38 -10.98
N THR A 62 -8.97 -11.62 -12.07
CA THR A 62 -8.89 -12.16 -13.42
C THR A 62 -7.49 -12.75 -13.69
N LYS A 63 -7.35 -13.57 -14.74
CA LYS A 63 -6.05 -14.14 -15.11
C LYS A 63 -4.97 -13.07 -15.36
N ALA A 64 -5.34 -11.99 -16.06
CA ALA A 64 -4.45 -10.87 -16.34
C ALA A 64 -4.05 -10.09 -15.07
N GLU A 65 -4.94 -10.00 -14.08
CA GLU A 65 -4.60 -9.41 -12.78
C GLU A 65 -3.72 -10.34 -11.95
N SER A 66 -3.96 -11.66 -12.01
CA SER A 66 -3.15 -12.66 -11.30
C SER A 66 -1.69 -12.65 -11.77
N GLU A 67 -1.44 -12.52 -13.07
CA GLU A 67 -0.07 -12.41 -13.62
C GLU A 67 0.64 -11.13 -13.13
N LYS A 68 -0.09 -10.03 -12.94
CA LYS A 68 0.45 -8.81 -12.34
C LYS A 68 0.65 -8.97 -10.83
N LEU A 69 -0.24 -9.69 -10.16
CA LEU A 69 -0.20 -9.92 -8.73
C LEU A 69 1.05 -10.68 -8.31
N GLU A 70 1.49 -11.69 -9.07
CA GLU A 70 2.75 -12.40 -8.78
C GLU A 70 3.95 -11.45 -8.75
N LYS A 71 4.05 -10.55 -9.73
CA LYS A 71 5.12 -9.53 -9.77
C LYS A 71 5.04 -8.58 -8.59
N VAL A 72 3.82 -8.12 -8.25
CA VAL A 72 3.59 -7.25 -7.10
C VAL A 72 4.00 -7.93 -5.80
N VAL A 73 3.63 -9.20 -5.61
CA VAL A 73 3.98 -9.97 -4.41
C VAL A 73 5.49 -10.11 -4.29
N SER A 74 6.19 -10.45 -5.38
CA SER A 74 7.66 -10.50 -5.40
C SER A 74 8.27 -9.15 -5.01
N GLY A 75 7.80 -8.05 -5.61
CA GLY A 75 8.30 -6.72 -5.28
C GLY A 75 8.03 -6.31 -3.83
N VAL A 76 6.92 -6.77 -3.24
CA VAL A 76 6.60 -6.55 -1.82
C VAL A 76 7.55 -7.35 -0.93
N VAL A 77 7.89 -8.59 -1.28
CA VAL A 77 8.88 -9.39 -0.53
C VAL A 77 10.23 -8.67 -0.51
N ASP A 78 10.73 -8.24 -1.68
CA ASP A 78 12.00 -7.50 -1.76
C ASP A 78 11.96 -6.19 -0.95
N ALA A 79 10.81 -5.52 -0.91
CA ALA A 79 10.61 -4.31 -0.13
C ALA A 79 10.63 -4.58 1.38
N LEU A 80 10.09 -5.72 1.82
CA LEU A 80 10.16 -6.15 3.21
C LEU A 80 11.59 -6.51 3.60
N GLU A 81 12.30 -7.28 2.77
CA GLU A 81 13.70 -7.65 3.02
C GLU A 81 14.57 -6.41 3.15
N LEU A 82 14.46 -5.46 2.20
CA LEU A 82 15.19 -4.20 2.28
C LEU A 82 14.82 -3.38 3.52
N ALA A 83 13.55 -3.40 3.93
CA ALA A 83 13.11 -2.68 5.12
C ALA A 83 13.69 -3.28 6.41
N LEU A 84 13.85 -4.61 6.46
CA LEU A 84 14.43 -5.32 7.59
C LEU A 84 15.96 -5.12 7.67
N GLU A 85 16.64 -5.15 6.52
CA GLU A 85 18.10 -5.01 6.45
C GLU A 85 18.59 -3.56 6.57
N SER A 86 17.89 -2.64 5.92
CA SER A 86 18.36 -1.26 5.66
C SER A 86 17.42 -0.18 6.20
N GLY A 87 16.32 -0.59 6.86
CA GLY A 87 15.35 0.30 7.47
C GLY A 87 14.21 0.74 6.54
N LEU A 88 13.11 1.14 7.16
CA LEU A 88 11.86 1.52 6.48
C LEU A 88 11.99 2.71 5.54
N GLU A 89 12.91 3.63 5.81
CA GLU A 89 13.12 4.83 4.99
C GLU A 89 13.72 4.48 3.63
N ARG A 90 14.76 3.63 3.60
CA ARG A 90 15.37 3.16 2.35
C ARG A 90 14.42 2.30 1.52
N ALA A 91 13.61 1.47 2.17
CA ALA A 91 12.56 0.72 1.50
C ALA A 91 11.48 1.66 0.92
N ALA A 92 11.07 2.68 1.68
CA ALA A 92 10.10 3.68 1.24
C ALA A 92 10.59 4.43 0.00
N ASP A 93 11.85 4.88 -0.02
CA ASP A 93 12.40 5.63 -1.16
C ASP A 93 12.47 4.79 -2.44
N LYS A 94 12.77 3.49 -2.30
CA LYS A 94 12.84 2.57 -3.44
C LYS A 94 11.46 2.19 -3.96
N TYR A 95 10.52 1.85 -3.06
CA TYR A 95 9.26 1.19 -3.41
C TYR A 95 8.00 2.07 -3.36
N ASN A 96 8.06 3.31 -2.87
CA ASN A 96 6.90 4.22 -2.91
C ASN A 96 6.65 4.87 -4.29
N ARG A 97 7.46 4.55 -5.31
CA ARG A 97 7.29 5.07 -6.67
C ARG A 97 6.36 4.18 -7.51
N ALA A 98 5.59 4.79 -8.41
CA ALA A 98 4.76 4.05 -9.36
C ALA A 98 5.66 3.10 -10.20
N GLY A 99 5.26 1.83 -10.32
CA GLY A 99 6.01 0.80 -11.04
C GLY A 99 7.13 0.11 -10.26
N ALA A 100 7.48 0.58 -9.06
CA ALA A 100 8.61 0.04 -8.29
C ALA A 100 8.43 -1.40 -7.76
N LEU A 101 7.18 -1.89 -7.69
CA LEU A 101 6.85 -3.26 -7.29
C LEU A 101 6.75 -4.22 -8.50
N GLY A 102 7.48 -3.94 -9.59
CA GLY A 102 7.53 -4.82 -10.77
C GLY A 102 6.36 -4.68 -11.75
N CYS A 103 5.56 -3.61 -11.62
CA CYS A 103 4.56 -3.23 -12.61
C CYS A 103 5.16 -2.20 -13.59
N GLU A 104 6.00 -2.64 -14.52
CA GLU A 104 6.31 -1.81 -15.68
C GLU A 104 5.04 -1.69 -16.54
N GLU A 105 4.59 -0.48 -16.83
CA GLU A 105 3.63 -0.26 -17.91
C GLU A 105 4.35 -0.63 -19.22
N PRO A 106 3.79 -1.55 -20.04
CA PRO A 106 4.31 -1.72 -21.38
C PRO A 106 4.07 -0.39 -22.13
N ARG A 107 5.17 0.19 -22.63
CA ARG A 107 5.18 1.39 -23.46
C ARG A 107 4.43 1.15 -24.77
#